data_AF-A0A522CFZ4-F1
#
_entry.id   AF-A0A522CFZ4-F1
#
_cell.length_a   1.000
_cell.length_b   1.000
_cell.length_c   1.000
_cell.angle_alpha   90.00
_cell.angle_beta   90.00
_cell.angle_gamma   90.00
#
_symmetry.space_group_name_H-M   'P 1'
#
loop_
_entity.id
_entity.type
_entity.pdbx_description
1 polymer ?
#
loop_
_entity_poly.entity_id
_entity_poly.type
_entity_poly.pdbx_seq_one_letter_code
_entity_poly.pdbx_strand_id
1 'polypeptide(L)'
;MNYRHAFHAGNFADLVKHAGLLRLLAELTASGGPLTVIDTHAGRGLYDLGGAEAKRSGEAEAGALKLRTASDAPPEIAPLRQAVADLNGGDAVRRYPGSPWLIAEALRPGDRYIACELRPEEHEALRATLRGREAVRTLNTDGYAAAVAQGPAQGRVLVLIDPPFERADDYARIVETVAALRARNPKAQALIWLPIKDLETLDSFLRDLEDEVAAPMLVAEARVRPLSDPMKMNGCALVLVDGPDLAAPFAAICGWVADALGTGGGSKVYALSPQ
;
A
#
# COMPACT_ATOMS: atom_id res chain seq x y z
N MET A 1 8.42 9.64 16.23
CA MET A 1 7.99 8.52 15.38
C MET A 1 9.04 7.43 15.52
N ASN A 2 8.69 6.29 16.12
CA ASN A 2 9.63 5.21 16.44
C ASN A 2 9.60 4.08 15.40
N TYR A 3 8.51 3.98 14.64
CA TYR A 3 8.28 2.99 13.61
C TYR A 3 9.33 3.09 12.50
N ARG A 4 9.95 1.96 12.17
CA ARG A 4 10.81 1.78 11.01
C ARG A 4 10.27 0.62 10.20
N HIS A 5 9.87 0.87 8.96
CA HIS A 5 9.28 -0.15 8.09
C HIS A 5 10.25 -1.31 7.80
N ALA A 6 11.57 -1.10 7.93
CA ALA A 6 12.58 -2.15 7.77
C ALA A 6 12.40 -3.37 8.70
N PHE A 7 11.69 -3.24 9.82
CA PHE A 7 11.36 -4.38 10.70
C PHE A 7 10.25 -5.26 10.13
N HIS A 8 9.40 -4.74 9.25
CA HIS A 8 8.17 -5.40 8.79
C HIS A 8 8.20 -5.70 7.28
N ALA A 9 9.22 -5.21 6.58
CA ALA A 9 9.33 -5.30 5.13
C ALA A 9 9.16 -6.73 4.62
N GLY A 10 8.17 -6.92 3.73
CA GLY A 10 7.88 -8.21 3.11
C GLY A 10 7.10 -9.18 4.00
N ASN A 11 6.46 -8.70 5.07
CA ASN A 11 5.49 -9.49 5.81
C ASN A 11 4.17 -9.67 5.04
N PHE A 12 3.20 -10.36 5.62
CA PHE A 12 1.91 -10.65 4.97
C PHE A 12 1.16 -9.37 4.53
N ALA A 13 1.23 -8.30 5.32
CA ALA A 13 0.50 -7.06 5.06
C ALA A 13 1.10 -6.32 3.87
N ASP A 14 2.43 -6.32 3.76
CA ASP A 14 3.13 -5.83 2.57
C ASP A 14 2.78 -6.63 1.32
N LEU A 15 2.62 -7.95 1.41
CA LEU A 15 2.20 -8.76 0.26
C LEU A 15 0.81 -8.33 -0.25
N VAL A 16 -0.15 -8.15 0.65
CA VAL A 16 -1.51 -7.68 0.29
C VAL A 16 -1.43 -6.29 -0.33
N LYS A 17 -0.77 -5.35 0.35
CA LYS A 17 -0.64 -3.96 -0.10
C LYS A 17 0.02 -3.85 -1.46
N HIS A 18 1.18 -4.48 -1.63
CA HIS A 18 1.98 -4.32 -2.85
C HIS A 18 1.41 -5.10 -4.03
N ALA A 19 0.83 -6.29 -3.82
CA ALA A 19 0.14 -7.00 -4.91
C ALA A 19 -1.13 -6.24 -5.34
N GLY A 20 -1.90 -5.73 -4.38
CA GLY A 20 -3.08 -4.90 -4.67
C GLY A 20 -2.73 -3.61 -5.40
N LEU A 21 -1.67 -2.92 -4.96
CA LEU A 21 -1.14 -1.73 -5.61
C LEU A 21 -0.68 -2.01 -7.06
N LEU A 22 0.08 -3.08 -7.28
CA LEU A 22 0.54 -3.45 -8.63
C LEU A 22 -0.64 -3.79 -9.55
N ARG A 23 -1.66 -4.48 -9.04
CA ARG A 23 -2.89 -4.77 -9.80
C ARG A 23 -3.63 -3.49 -10.17
N LEU A 24 -3.77 -2.56 -9.22
CA LEU A 24 -4.40 -1.27 -9.47
C LEU A 24 -3.61 -0.44 -10.49
N LEU A 25 -2.29 -0.33 -10.33
CA LEU A 25 -1.43 0.40 -11.25
C LEU A 25 -1.52 -0.19 -12.67
N ALA A 26 -1.51 -1.52 -12.81
CA ALA A 26 -1.66 -2.17 -14.11
C ALA A 26 -2.98 -1.78 -14.81
N GLU A 27 -4.08 -1.70 -14.06
CA GLU A 27 -5.38 -1.26 -14.60
C GLU A 27 -5.35 0.22 -15.00
N LEU A 28 -4.76 1.06 -14.14
CA LEU A 28 -4.69 2.50 -14.40
C LEU A 28 -3.71 2.85 -15.53
N THR A 29 -2.66 2.07 -15.75
CA THR A 29 -1.68 2.34 -16.82
C THR A 29 -2.02 1.62 -18.12
N ALA A 30 -2.93 0.64 -18.13
CA ALA A 30 -3.36 -0.06 -19.36
C ALA A 30 -3.96 0.89 -20.42
N SER A 31 -4.66 1.94 -20.00
CA SER A 31 -5.26 2.92 -20.91
C SER A 31 -5.42 4.30 -20.27
N GLY A 32 -5.93 5.26 -21.05
CA GLY A 32 -6.21 6.62 -20.59
C GLY A 32 -5.01 7.55 -20.56
N GLY A 33 -5.27 8.81 -20.24
CA GLY A 33 -4.25 9.86 -20.16
C GLY A 33 -3.24 9.69 -19.02
N PRO A 34 -2.30 10.64 -18.88
CA PRO A 34 -1.27 10.62 -17.84
C PRO A 34 -1.86 10.46 -16.44
N LEU A 35 -1.20 9.64 -15.63
CA LEU A 35 -1.52 9.38 -14.23
C LEU A 35 -0.51 10.11 -13.33
N THR A 36 -1.01 10.80 -12.30
CA THR A 36 -0.18 11.23 -11.17
C THR A 36 -0.39 10.26 -10.01
N VAL A 37 0.68 9.66 -9.51
CA VAL A 37 0.65 8.87 -8.28
C VAL A 37 1.25 9.70 -7.16
N ILE A 38 0.59 9.77 -6.01
CA ILE A 38 1.12 10.39 -4.79
C ILE A 38 1.20 9.32 -3.72
N ASP A 39 2.39 9.06 -3.20
CA ASP A 39 2.59 8.18 -2.05
C ASP A 39 2.89 9.04 -0.83
N THR A 40 1.96 9.03 0.11
CA THR A 40 2.01 9.91 1.29
C THR A 40 3.04 9.45 2.33
N HIS A 41 3.38 8.16 2.34
CA HIS A 41 4.23 7.55 3.35
C HIS A 41 5.18 6.55 2.66
N ALA A 42 6.02 7.09 1.79
CA ALA A 42 6.87 6.32 0.88
C ALA A 42 7.92 5.44 1.60
N GLY A 43 8.31 5.80 2.84
CA GLY A 43 9.45 5.16 3.49
C GLY A 43 10.73 5.36 2.66
N ARG A 44 11.64 4.39 2.70
CA ARG A 44 12.95 4.46 2.01
C ARG A 44 13.01 3.81 0.63
N GLY A 45 11.90 3.25 0.17
CA GLY A 45 11.80 2.62 -1.16
C GLY A 45 12.28 1.18 -1.26
N LEU A 46 13.47 0.83 -0.73
CA LEU A 46 14.03 -0.52 -0.76
C LEU A 46 14.52 -0.96 0.63
N TYR A 47 14.31 -2.24 0.95
CA TYR A 47 14.64 -2.80 2.26
C TYR A 47 15.60 -3.98 2.15
N ASP A 48 16.69 -3.98 2.93
CA ASP A 48 17.64 -5.10 3.04
C ASP A 48 17.15 -6.09 4.11
N LEU A 49 16.64 -7.24 3.68
CA LEU A 49 16.13 -8.30 4.53
C LEU A 49 17.25 -9.06 5.25
N GLY A 50 18.51 -8.92 4.82
CA GLY A 50 19.68 -9.47 5.50
C GLY A 50 20.23 -8.59 6.62
N GLY A 51 19.69 -7.38 6.78
CA GLY A 51 20.09 -6.40 7.79
C GLY A 51 19.75 -6.80 9.22
N ALA A 52 20.38 -6.15 10.20
CA ALA A 52 20.18 -6.44 11.62
C ALA A 52 18.73 -6.18 12.08
N GLU A 53 18.06 -5.17 11.52
CA GLU A 53 16.66 -4.83 11.85
C GLU A 53 15.70 -5.94 11.38
N ALA A 54 15.80 -6.38 10.11
CA ALA A 54 14.97 -7.45 9.55
C ALA A 54 15.22 -8.82 10.24
N LYS A 55 16.48 -9.14 10.56
CA LYS A 55 16.82 -10.38 11.29
C LYS A 55 16.27 -10.40 12.71
N ARG A 56 16.08 -9.24 13.34
CA ARG A 56 15.57 -9.15 14.71
C ARG A 56 14.06 -9.43 14.79
N SER A 57 13.30 -9.13 13.74
CA SER A 57 11.85 -9.40 13.70
C SER A 57 11.51 -10.77 13.13
N GLY A 58 12.24 -11.22 12.10
CA GLY A 58 11.97 -12.47 11.38
C GLY A 58 10.72 -12.44 10.49
N GLU A 59 9.99 -11.31 10.41
CA GLU A 59 8.74 -11.23 9.66
C GLU A 59 8.93 -11.34 8.13
N ALA A 60 10.04 -10.81 7.63
CA ALA A 60 10.41 -10.88 6.22
C ALA A 60 10.61 -12.31 5.73
N GLU A 61 11.13 -13.19 6.59
CA GLU A 61 11.33 -14.60 6.30
C GLU A 61 9.99 -15.34 6.21
N ALA A 62 8.98 -14.93 6.96
CA ALA A 62 7.65 -15.55 6.88
C ALA A 62 6.91 -15.19 5.58
N GLY A 63 6.99 -13.93 5.11
CA GLY A 63 6.25 -13.47 3.92
C GLY A 63 7.04 -13.58 2.62
N ALA A 64 8.14 -12.84 2.48
CA ALA A 64 8.88 -12.74 1.21
C ALA A 64 9.55 -14.06 0.78
N LEU A 65 9.96 -14.90 1.73
CA LEU A 65 10.45 -16.25 1.41
C LEU A 65 9.32 -17.15 0.90
N LYS A 66 8.14 -17.11 1.55
CA LYS A 66 6.95 -17.85 1.12
C LYS A 66 6.52 -17.43 -0.29
N LEU A 67 6.51 -16.12 -0.56
CA LEU A 67 6.22 -15.55 -1.88
C LEU A 67 7.09 -16.16 -2.99
N ARG A 68 8.39 -16.39 -2.72
CA ARG A 68 9.32 -17.00 -3.67
C ARG A 68 8.98 -18.47 -3.96
N THR A 69 8.62 -19.25 -2.95
CA THR A 69 8.46 -20.71 -3.07
C THR A 69 7.04 -21.17 -3.34
N ALA A 70 6.05 -20.30 -3.21
CA ALA A 70 4.64 -20.65 -3.37
C ALA A 70 4.29 -20.96 -4.83
N SER A 71 4.08 -22.24 -5.13
CA SER A 71 3.58 -22.72 -6.42
C SER A 71 2.07 -22.55 -6.58
N ASP A 72 1.36 -22.39 -5.47
CA ASP A 72 -0.09 -22.22 -5.35
C ASP A 72 -0.54 -20.75 -5.33
N ALA A 73 0.39 -19.81 -5.44
CA ALA A 73 0.08 -18.38 -5.48
C ALA A 73 -0.78 -18.04 -6.72
N PRO A 74 -1.87 -17.27 -6.56
CA PRO A 74 -2.73 -16.91 -7.68
C PRO A 74 -2.00 -15.96 -8.65
N PRO A 75 -2.46 -15.85 -9.92
CA PRO A 75 -1.81 -15.02 -10.94
C PRO A 75 -1.58 -13.57 -10.52
N GLU A 76 -2.45 -13.02 -9.67
CA GLU A 76 -2.38 -11.66 -9.13
C GLU A 76 -1.14 -11.40 -8.26
N ILE A 77 -0.55 -12.45 -7.69
CA ILE A 77 0.69 -12.36 -6.89
C ILE A 77 1.94 -12.36 -7.79
N ALA A 78 1.83 -12.85 -9.02
CA ALA A 78 2.97 -13.02 -9.91
C ALA A 78 3.75 -11.71 -10.20
N PRO A 79 3.11 -10.54 -10.42
CA PRO A 79 3.84 -9.28 -10.61
C PRO A 79 4.72 -8.90 -9.42
N LEU A 80 4.23 -9.07 -8.19
CA LEU A 80 5.01 -8.79 -6.99
C LEU A 80 6.17 -9.77 -6.85
N ARG A 81 5.92 -11.07 -7.08
CA ARG A 81 6.96 -12.09 -7.06
C ARG A 81 8.06 -11.79 -8.09
N GLN A 82 7.67 -11.36 -9.29
CA GLN A 82 8.62 -10.98 -10.35
C GLN A 82 9.44 -9.75 -9.95
N ALA A 83 8.82 -8.69 -9.43
CA ALA A 83 9.52 -7.50 -8.98
C ALA A 83 10.54 -7.81 -7.86
N VAL A 84 10.19 -8.71 -6.93
CA VAL A 84 11.12 -9.22 -5.91
C VAL A 84 12.25 -10.02 -6.55
N ALA A 85 11.96 -10.91 -7.51
CA ALA A 85 12.97 -11.72 -8.18
C ALA A 85 13.97 -10.86 -8.98
N ASP A 86 13.49 -9.89 -9.76
CA ASP A 86 14.29 -8.99 -10.59
C ASP A 86 15.26 -8.15 -9.74
N LEU A 87 14.78 -7.66 -8.59
CA LEU A 87 15.60 -6.89 -7.64
C LEU A 87 16.77 -7.70 -7.06
N ASN A 88 16.64 -9.03 -7.04
CA ASN A 88 17.55 -9.94 -6.37
C ASN A 88 18.36 -10.86 -7.31
N GLY A 89 18.15 -10.77 -8.62
CA GLY A 89 18.81 -11.66 -9.58
C GLY A 89 18.36 -13.11 -9.52
N GLY A 90 17.15 -13.39 -9.02
CA GLY A 90 16.49 -14.71 -9.12
C GLY A 90 16.77 -15.74 -8.02
N ASP A 91 17.96 -15.74 -7.39
CA ASP A 91 18.38 -16.88 -6.55
C ASP A 91 18.02 -16.78 -5.06
N ALA A 92 18.15 -15.60 -4.44
CA ALA A 92 17.93 -15.39 -3.01
C ALA A 92 17.22 -14.06 -2.71
N VAL A 93 16.22 -14.07 -1.82
CA VAL A 93 15.51 -12.84 -1.44
C VAL A 93 16.33 -12.09 -0.37
N ARG A 94 17.17 -11.15 -0.81
CA ARG A 94 17.95 -10.27 0.07
C ARG A 94 17.34 -8.88 0.21
N ARG A 95 16.64 -8.41 -0.81
CA ARG A 95 16.01 -7.10 -0.84
C ARG A 95 14.52 -7.22 -1.11
N TYR A 96 13.74 -6.34 -0.52
CA TYR A 96 12.31 -6.23 -0.79
C TYR A 96 11.98 -4.83 -1.34
N PRO A 97 11.22 -4.74 -2.45
CA PRO A 97 10.77 -3.47 -2.98
C PRO A 97 9.56 -2.95 -2.19
N GLY A 98 9.67 -1.74 -1.64
CA GLY A 98 8.52 -1.01 -1.10
C GLY A 98 7.69 -0.36 -2.21
N SER A 99 6.56 0.24 -1.85
CA SER A 99 5.68 0.97 -2.76
C SER A 99 6.41 1.95 -3.69
N PRO A 100 7.45 2.70 -3.27
CA PRO A 100 8.07 3.67 -4.19
C PRO A 100 8.82 3.03 -5.34
N TRP A 101 9.49 1.90 -5.09
CA TRP A 101 10.15 1.15 -6.16
C TRP A 101 9.10 0.60 -7.12
N LEU A 102 8.05 -0.04 -6.58
CA LEU A 102 6.99 -0.66 -7.37
C LEU A 102 6.22 0.35 -8.22
N ILE A 103 5.87 1.50 -7.64
CA ILE A 103 5.21 2.59 -8.36
C ILE A 103 6.12 3.07 -9.48
N ALA A 104 7.38 3.39 -9.18
CA ALA A 104 8.28 4.00 -10.16
C ALA A 104 8.58 3.09 -11.36
N GLU A 105 8.62 1.76 -11.18
CA GLU A 105 8.75 0.78 -12.27
C GLU A 105 7.45 0.60 -13.08
N ALA A 106 6.29 0.87 -12.50
CA ALA A 106 4.99 0.71 -13.16
C ALA A 106 4.56 1.92 -14.00
N LEU A 107 5.19 3.09 -13.83
CA LEU A 107 4.84 4.32 -14.55
C LEU A 107 5.20 4.25 -16.03
N ARG A 108 4.38 4.89 -16.87
CA ARG A 108 4.64 5.07 -18.30
C ARG A 108 5.27 6.44 -18.57
N PRO A 109 5.84 6.66 -19.78
CA PRO A 109 6.21 7.99 -20.22
C PRO A 109 5.04 8.99 -20.11
N GLY A 110 5.26 10.09 -19.40
CA GLY A 110 4.26 11.14 -19.17
C GLY A 110 3.50 11.02 -17.84
N ASP A 111 3.51 9.85 -17.19
CA ASP A 111 3.01 9.71 -15.82
C ASP A 111 3.97 10.42 -14.84
N ARG A 112 3.49 10.71 -13.62
CA ARG A 112 4.26 11.43 -12.59
C ARG A 112 4.12 10.72 -11.25
N TYR A 113 5.18 10.74 -10.45
CA TYR A 113 5.17 10.20 -9.09
C TYR A 113 5.73 11.19 -8.08
N ILE A 114 4.97 11.40 -7.01
CA ILE A 114 5.34 12.24 -5.87
C ILE A 114 5.44 11.34 -4.64
N ALA A 115 6.66 11.12 -4.17
CA ALA A 115 6.94 10.26 -3.01
C ALA A 115 7.26 11.12 -1.78
N CYS A 116 6.41 11.05 -0.76
CA CYS A 116 6.55 11.84 0.46
C CYS A 116 7.09 10.98 1.60
N GLU A 117 8.09 11.46 2.31
CA GLU A 117 8.62 10.82 3.52
C GLU A 117 9.00 11.89 4.54
N LEU A 118 8.45 11.81 5.75
CA LEU A 118 8.60 12.85 6.77
C LEU A 118 9.98 12.81 7.45
N ARG A 119 10.58 11.63 7.61
CA ARG A 119 11.86 11.45 8.29
C ARG A 119 13.03 11.75 7.35
N PRO A 120 13.91 12.72 7.68
CA PRO A 120 15.01 13.11 6.79
C PRO A 120 15.93 11.96 6.37
N GLU A 121 16.23 11.04 7.28
CA GLU A 121 17.10 9.89 7.03
C GLU A 121 16.47 8.85 6.09
N GLU A 122 15.16 8.59 6.23
CA GLU A 122 14.43 7.70 5.33
C GLU A 122 14.23 8.36 3.97
N HIS A 123 13.96 9.66 3.94
CA HIS A 123 13.84 10.44 2.70
C HIS A 123 15.16 10.49 1.92
N GLU A 124 16.31 10.66 2.57
CA GLU A 124 17.60 10.65 1.86
C GLU A 124 17.86 9.27 1.23
N ALA A 125 17.52 8.19 1.94
CA ALA A 125 17.57 6.84 1.39
C ALA A 125 16.58 6.67 0.22
N LEU A 126 15.35 7.19 0.33
CA LEU A 126 14.34 7.19 -0.73
C LEU A 126 14.85 7.91 -1.99
N ARG A 127 15.44 9.10 -1.83
CA ARG A 127 16.04 9.89 -2.91
C ARG A 127 17.15 9.11 -3.60
N ALA A 128 18.01 8.44 -2.84
CA ALA A 128 19.06 7.59 -3.39
C ALA A 128 18.47 6.38 -4.16
N THR A 129 17.47 5.71 -3.58
CA THR A 129 16.76 4.57 -4.17
C THR A 129 16.12 4.92 -5.52
N LEU A 130 15.51 6.12 -5.61
CA LEU A 130 14.76 6.55 -6.79
C LEU A 130 15.58 7.39 -7.79
N ARG A 131 16.88 7.55 -7.55
CA ARG A 131 17.75 8.38 -8.38
C ARG A 131 17.74 7.95 -9.85
N GLY A 132 17.65 8.94 -10.75
CA GLY A 132 17.71 8.72 -12.19
C GLY A 132 16.35 8.47 -12.85
N ARG A 133 15.25 8.45 -12.09
CA ARG A 133 13.89 8.31 -12.62
C ARG A 133 13.26 9.69 -12.83
N GLU A 134 13.15 10.13 -14.09
CA GLU A 134 12.70 11.49 -14.44
C GLU A 134 11.26 11.80 -13.99
N ALA A 135 10.38 10.79 -13.98
CA ALA A 135 8.99 10.93 -13.56
C ALA A 135 8.81 11.10 -12.04
N VAL A 136 9.87 10.98 -11.24
CA VAL A 136 9.81 10.89 -9.79
C VAL A 136 10.28 12.18 -9.13
N ARG A 137 9.49 12.66 -8.16
CA ARG A 137 9.85 13.73 -7.24
C ARG A 137 9.73 13.21 -5.80
N THR A 138 10.82 13.23 -5.04
CA THR A 138 10.79 12.94 -3.60
C THR A 138 10.64 14.24 -2.80
N LEU A 139 9.84 14.20 -1.73
CA LEU A 139 9.60 15.34 -0.85
C LEU A 139 9.81 14.93 0.62
N ASN A 140 10.66 15.67 1.34
CA ASN A 140 10.78 15.51 2.79
C ASN A 140 9.73 16.38 3.49
N THR A 141 8.50 15.89 3.59
CA THR A 141 7.35 16.66 4.05
C THR A 141 6.27 15.76 4.64
N ASP A 142 5.29 16.35 5.30
CA ASP A 142 4.04 15.68 5.64
C ASP A 142 3.28 15.29 4.35
N GLY A 143 3.05 13.98 4.19
CA GLY A 143 2.45 13.42 2.98
C GLY A 143 0.97 13.72 2.81
N TYR A 144 0.20 13.83 3.90
CA TYR A 144 -1.21 14.21 3.84
C TYR A 144 -1.35 15.62 3.27
N ALA A 145 -0.57 16.58 3.80
CA ALA A 145 -0.56 17.95 3.30
C ALA A 145 -0.07 18.02 1.84
N ALA A 146 0.96 17.24 1.50
CA ALA A 146 1.50 17.18 0.14
C ALA A 146 0.51 16.58 -0.87
N ALA A 147 -0.28 15.57 -0.49
CA ALA A 147 -1.29 14.98 -1.37
C ALA A 147 -2.34 16.02 -1.81
N VAL A 148 -2.85 16.80 -0.87
CA VAL A 148 -3.77 17.90 -1.20
C VAL A 148 -3.03 18.97 -2.00
N ALA A 149 -1.89 19.47 -1.55
CA ALA A 149 -1.20 20.60 -2.19
C ALA A 149 -0.70 20.28 -3.61
N GLN A 150 -0.14 19.09 -3.83
CA GLN A 150 0.47 18.67 -5.10
C GLN A 150 -0.49 17.90 -6.02
N GLY A 151 -1.63 17.43 -5.50
CA GLY A 151 -2.68 16.79 -6.28
C GLY A 151 -3.14 17.69 -7.43
N PRO A 152 -3.16 17.18 -8.68
CA PRO A 152 -3.62 17.98 -9.81
C PRO A 152 -5.13 18.23 -9.67
N ALA A 153 -5.57 19.46 -9.98
CA ALA A 153 -7.00 19.81 -9.93
C ALA A 153 -7.82 19.12 -11.02
N GLN A 154 -7.18 18.62 -12.08
CA GLN A 154 -7.80 17.90 -13.18
C GLN A 154 -6.89 16.77 -13.65
N GLY A 155 -7.47 15.79 -14.34
CA GLY A 155 -6.74 14.61 -14.79
C GLY A 155 -6.72 13.52 -13.73
N ARG A 156 -6.00 12.44 -14.03
CA ARG A 156 -6.03 11.20 -13.24
C ARG A 156 -5.02 11.30 -12.12
N VAL A 157 -5.46 11.05 -10.89
CA VAL A 157 -4.59 10.98 -9.72
C VAL A 157 -4.97 9.77 -8.86
N LEU A 158 -3.95 9.03 -8.44
CA LEU A 158 -4.04 8.00 -7.41
C LEU A 158 -3.24 8.47 -6.20
N VAL A 159 -3.85 8.50 -5.02
CA VAL A 159 -3.13 8.68 -3.75
C VAL A 159 -3.02 7.34 -3.02
N LEU A 160 -1.80 6.91 -2.71
CA LEU A 160 -1.51 5.80 -1.82
C LEU A 160 -1.32 6.35 -0.39
N ILE A 161 -2.08 5.82 0.56
CA ILE A 161 -2.05 6.23 1.96
C ILE A 161 -1.76 5.03 2.86
N ASP A 162 -0.56 5.03 3.45
CA ASP A 162 0.01 3.92 4.24
C ASP A 162 0.78 4.45 5.47
N PRO A 163 0.11 5.17 6.39
CA PRO A 163 0.77 5.69 7.58
C PRO A 163 1.18 4.55 8.53
N PRO A 164 2.08 4.81 9.48
CA PRO A 164 2.48 3.80 10.45
C PRO A 164 1.44 3.56 11.56
N PHE A 165 0.35 4.35 11.64
CA PHE A 165 -0.67 4.34 12.70
C PHE A 165 -0.05 4.50 14.11
N GLU A 166 0.96 5.37 14.22
CA GLU A 166 1.56 5.75 15.51
C GLU A 166 0.85 6.94 16.15
N ARG A 167 0.12 7.74 15.36
CA ARG A 167 -0.60 8.90 15.87
C ARG A 167 -2.09 8.57 15.97
N ALA A 168 -2.71 9.05 17.04
CA ALA A 168 -4.14 8.87 17.26
C ALA A 168 -5.00 9.52 16.15
N ASP A 169 -4.48 10.55 15.48
CA ASP A 169 -5.17 11.27 14.43
C ASP A 169 -4.95 10.69 13.03
N ASP A 170 -4.15 9.63 12.84
CA ASP A 170 -3.83 9.10 11.50
C ASP A 170 -5.11 8.70 10.73
N TYR A 171 -6.12 8.12 11.40
CA TYR A 171 -7.41 7.77 10.78
C TYR A 171 -8.18 8.99 10.28
N ALA A 172 -8.35 10.02 11.13
CA ALA A 172 -9.04 11.25 10.77
C ALA A 172 -8.32 11.98 9.62
N ARG A 173 -6.98 12.03 9.67
CA ARG A 173 -6.17 12.68 8.63
C ARG A 173 -6.28 11.99 7.28
N ILE A 174 -6.47 10.66 7.24
CA ILE A 174 -6.76 9.94 5.99
C ILE A 174 -8.07 10.46 5.39
N VAL A 175 -9.15 10.47 6.17
CA VAL A 175 -10.49 10.92 5.73
C VAL A 175 -10.44 12.35 5.21
N GLU A 176 -9.89 13.27 6.00
CA GLU A 176 -9.73 14.70 5.63
C GLU A 176 -8.93 14.86 4.33
N THR A 177 -7.86 14.09 4.15
CA THR A 177 -7.01 14.17 2.96
C THR A 177 -7.75 13.72 1.71
N VAL A 178 -8.47 12.61 1.78
CA VAL A 178 -9.23 12.08 0.64
C VAL A 178 -10.38 13.01 0.29
N ALA A 179 -11.13 13.49 1.29
CA ALA A 179 -12.21 14.47 1.10
C ALA A 179 -11.69 15.76 0.46
N ALA A 180 -10.62 16.35 0.99
CA ALA A 180 -10.03 17.59 0.47
C ALA A 180 -9.47 17.43 -0.96
N LEU A 181 -8.83 16.29 -1.25
CA LEU A 181 -8.33 16.00 -2.59
C LEU A 181 -9.48 15.85 -3.59
N ARG A 182 -10.55 15.12 -3.22
CA ARG A 182 -11.71 14.91 -4.10
C ARG A 182 -12.56 16.17 -4.30
N ALA A 183 -12.64 17.04 -3.30
CA ALA A 183 -13.27 18.36 -3.44
C ALA A 183 -12.59 19.20 -4.53
N ARG A 184 -11.27 19.04 -4.70
CA ARG A 184 -10.49 19.73 -5.75
C ARG A 184 -10.45 18.99 -7.08
N ASN A 185 -10.40 17.66 -7.04
CA ASN A 185 -10.37 16.78 -8.20
C ASN A 185 -11.36 15.62 -7.98
N PRO A 186 -12.60 15.73 -8.49
CA PRO A 186 -13.61 14.70 -8.28
C PRO A 186 -13.26 13.29 -8.80
N LYS A 187 -12.24 13.19 -9.68
CA LYS A 187 -11.72 11.92 -10.24
C LYS A 187 -10.54 11.35 -9.45
N ALA A 188 -10.20 11.94 -8.31
CA ALA A 188 -9.12 11.44 -7.48
C ALA A 188 -9.49 10.10 -6.85
N GLN A 189 -8.62 9.11 -7.08
CA GLN A 189 -8.73 7.78 -6.51
C GLN A 189 -7.78 7.65 -5.32
N ALA A 190 -8.15 6.84 -4.34
CA ALA A 190 -7.29 6.54 -3.20
C ALA A 190 -7.16 5.03 -3.01
N LEU A 191 -5.94 4.56 -2.71
CA LEU A 191 -5.70 3.23 -2.16
C LEU A 191 -5.16 3.42 -0.74
N ILE A 192 -5.91 2.98 0.25
CA ILE A 192 -5.61 3.18 1.67
C ILE A 192 -5.28 1.82 2.27
N TRP A 193 -4.16 1.72 2.97
CA TRP A 193 -3.80 0.55 3.77
C TRP A 193 -4.11 0.79 5.24
N LEU A 194 -4.65 -0.22 5.92
CA LEU A 194 -5.01 -0.18 7.34
C LEU A 194 -4.56 -1.47 8.05
N PRO A 195 -3.99 -1.41 9.26
CA PRO A 195 -3.85 -2.59 10.11
C PRO A 195 -5.21 -2.95 10.72
N ILE A 196 -5.52 -4.25 10.80
CA ILE A 196 -6.69 -4.75 11.53
C ILE A 196 -6.22 -5.31 12.87
N LYS A 197 -6.48 -4.58 13.94
CA LYS A 197 -6.32 -5.06 15.33
C LYS A 197 -7.66 -5.59 15.86
N ASP A 198 -8.71 -4.80 15.67
CA ASP A 198 -10.11 -5.09 15.95
C ASP A 198 -10.99 -4.57 14.78
N LEU A 199 -12.23 -5.02 14.72
CA LEU A 199 -13.17 -4.60 13.67
C LEU A 199 -13.89 -3.29 14.00
N GLU A 200 -13.97 -2.91 15.28
CA GLU A 200 -14.66 -1.67 15.68
C GLU A 200 -13.94 -0.43 15.13
N THR A 201 -12.60 -0.42 15.20
CA THR A 201 -11.76 0.63 14.63
C THR A 201 -11.89 0.70 13.11
N LEU A 202 -11.93 -0.47 12.44
CA LEU A 202 -12.13 -0.53 10.99
C LEU A 202 -13.51 -0.01 10.59
N ASP A 203 -14.56 -0.50 11.26
CA ASP A 203 -15.94 -0.10 10.98
C ASP A 203 -16.17 1.40 11.24
N SER A 204 -15.59 1.95 12.31
CA SER A 204 -15.65 3.40 12.58
C SER A 204 -14.97 4.20 11.47
N PHE A 205 -13.76 3.80 11.06
CA PHE A 205 -13.03 4.46 9.99
C PHE A 205 -13.80 4.43 8.67
N LEU A 206 -14.41 3.28 8.32
CA LEU A 206 -15.17 3.12 7.08
C LEU A 206 -16.41 4.03 7.08
N ARG A 207 -17.11 4.15 8.20
CA ARG A 207 -18.26 5.07 8.33
C ARG A 207 -17.85 6.52 8.13
N ASP A 208 -16.80 6.97 8.83
CA ASP A 208 -16.30 8.34 8.69
C ASP A 208 -15.89 8.62 7.24
N LEU A 209 -15.29 7.64 6.57
CA LEU A 209 -14.91 7.76 5.17
C LEU A 209 -16.14 7.80 4.24
N GLU A 210 -17.16 6.96 4.44
CA GLU A 210 -18.41 6.97 3.67
C GLU A 210 -19.16 8.30 3.81
N ASP A 211 -19.21 8.86 5.02
CA ASP A 211 -19.91 10.12 5.33
C ASP A 211 -19.21 11.33 4.68
N GLU A 212 -17.87 11.39 4.74
CA GLU A 212 -17.09 12.53 4.24
C GLU A 212 -16.70 12.40 2.76
N VAL A 213 -16.62 11.17 2.24
CA VAL A 213 -16.16 10.88 0.88
C VAL A 213 -17.27 10.21 0.09
N ALA A 214 -18.07 11.04 -0.59
CA ALA A 214 -19.12 10.60 -1.52
C ALA A 214 -18.53 9.94 -2.80
N ALA A 215 -17.97 8.74 -2.69
CA ALA A 215 -17.50 7.88 -3.77
C ALA A 215 -17.72 6.39 -3.44
N PRO A 216 -17.94 5.54 -4.44
CA PRO A 216 -17.95 4.10 -4.24
C PRO A 216 -16.60 3.62 -3.73
N MET A 217 -16.61 2.61 -2.87
CA MET A 217 -15.39 2.03 -2.31
C MET A 217 -15.42 0.50 -2.39
N LEU A 218 -14.24 -0.08 -2.53
CA LEU A 218 -14.01 -1.52 -2.43
C LEU A 218 -13.10 -1.78 -1.23
N VAL A 219 -13.58 -2.57 -0.27
CA VAL A 219 -12.82 -2.96 0.91
C VAL A 219 -12.39 -4.41 0.76
N ALA A 220 -11.10 -4.68 1.00
CA ALA A 220 -10.52 -6.00 0.99
C ALA A 220 -9.72 -6.26 2.25
N GLU A 221 -10.14 -7.24 3.04
CA GLU A 221 -9.54 -7.65 4.30
C GLU A 221 -8.78 -8.97 4.13
N ALA A 222 -7.57 -9.04 4.72
CA ALA A 222 -6.83 -10.28 4.91
C ALA A 222 -6.46 -10.41 6.39
N ARG A 223 -7.04 -11.41 7.07
CA ARG A 223 -6.73 -11.72 8.47
C ARG A 223 -5.94 -13.00 8.50
N VAL A 224 -4.70 -12.92 9.01
CA VAL A 224 -3.83 -14.09 9.18
C VAL A 224 -4.08 -14.80 10.51
N ARG A 225 -4.86 -14.20 11.41
CA ARG A 225 -5.24 -14.78 12.71
C ARG A 225 -6.71 -14.50 13.03
N PRO A 226 -7.35 -15.30 13.91
CA PRO A 226 -8.59 -14.91 14.55
C PRO A 226 -8.44 -13.58 15.31
N LEU A 227 -9.52 -12.81 15.42
CA LEU A 227 -9.57 -11.52 16.13
C LEU A 227 -9.67 -11.71 17.66
N SER A 228 -8.87 -12.62 18.22
CA SER A 228 -8.92 -12.97 19.64
C SER A 228 -7.98 -12.13 20.52
N ASP A 229 -7.00 -11.44 19.93
CA ASP A 229 -6.03 -10.60 20.64
C ASP A 229 -5.98 -9.19 20.03
N PRO A 230 -6.70 -8.20 20.58
CA PRO A 230 -6.74 -6.84 20.06
C PRO A 230 -5.42 -6.07 20.25
N MET A 231 -4.46 -6.62 21.01
CA MET A 231 -3.15 -5.99 21.21
C MET A 231 -2.18 -6.24 20.04
N LYS A 232 -2.54 -7.12 19.10
CA LYS A 232 -1.73 -7.47 17.94
C LYS A 232 -2.43 -7.11 16.64
N MET A 233 -1.64 -6.94 15.59
CA MET A 233 -2.17 -6.85 14.22
C MET A 233 -2.59 -8.25 13.77
N ASN A 234 -3.90 -8.48 13.71
CA ASN A 234 -4.52 -9.76 13.33
C ASN A 234 -4.70 -9.88 11.80
N GLY A 235 -4.68 -8.75 11.10
CA GLY A 235 -4.78 -8.67 9.65
C GLY A 235 -4.47 -7.28 9.13
N CYS A 236 -4.81 -7.04 7.86
CA CYS A 236 -4.80 -5.73 7.24
C CYS A 236 -5.98 -5.58 6.27
N ALA A 237 -6.30 -4.34 5.93
CA ALA A 237 -7.28 -4.00 4.90
C ALA A 237 -6.67 -3.09 3.83
N LEU A 238 -7.20 -3.22 2.61
CA LEU A 238 -7.11 -2.22 1.57
C LEU A 238 -8.49 -1.61 1.33
N VAL A 239 -8.55 -0.28 1.24
CA VAL A 239 -9.75 0.46 0.83
C VAL A 239 -9.42 1.21 -0.45
N LEU A 240 -10.10 0.84 -1.54
CA LEU A 240 -9.98 1.50 -2.85
C LEU A 240 -11.17 2.42 -3.05
N VAL A 241 -10.93 3.73 -3.11
CA VAL A 241 -11.95 4.77 -3.31
C VAL A 241 -11.99 5.19 -4.78
N ASP A 242 -13.18 5.19 -5.38
CA ASP A 242 -13.47 5.60 -6.77
C ASP A 242 -12.61 4.90 -7.84
N GLY A 243 -12.20 3.66 -7.56
CA GLY A 243 -11.31 2.85 -8.40
C GLY A 243 -12.05 1.93 -9.38
N PRO A 244 -11.29 1.23 -10.26
CA PRO A 244 -11.84 0.14 -11.07
C PRO A 244 -12.33 -1.03 -10.19
N ASP A 245 -13.20 -1.88 -10.74
CA ASP A 245 -13.61 -3.10 -10.04
C ASP A 245 -12.45 -4.10 -9.95
N LEU A 246 -11.88 -4.20 -8.75
CA LEU A 246 -10.81 -5.13 -8.39
C LEU A 246 -11.26 -6.18 -7.37
N ALA A 247 -12.57 -6.42 -7.23
CA ALA A 247 -13.11 -7.31 -6.20
C ALA A 247 -12.53 -8.73 -6.31
N ALA A 248 -12.54 -9.32 -7.51
CA ALA A 248 -12.00 -10.65 -7.75
C ALA A 248 -10.47 -10.72 -7.54
N PRO A 249 -9.65 -9.81 -8.13
CA PRO A 249 -8.22 -9.79 -7.85
C PRO A 249 -7.87 -9.62 -6.37
N PHE A 250 -8.54 -8.71 -5.66
CA PHE A 250 -8.30 -8.49 -4.23
C PHE A 250 -8.73 -9.70 -3.40
N ALA A 251 -9.80 -10.40 -3.76
CA ALA A 251 -10.22 -11.62 -3.10
C ALA A 251 -9.19 -12.73 -3.27
N ALA A 252 -8.64 -12.90 -4.47
CA ALA A 252 -7.57 -13.87 -4.74
C ALA A 252 -6.31 -13.57 -3.92
N ILE A 253 -5.86 -12.31 -3.90
CA ILE A 253 -4.70 -11.87 -3.11
C ILE A 253 -4.93 -12.10 -1.61
N CYS A 254 -6.03 -11.58 -1.06
CA CYS A 254 -6.31 -11.63 0.37
C CYS A 254 -6.56 -13.06 0.85
N GLY A 255 -7.29 -13.86 0.07
CA GLY A 255 -7.55 -15.26 0.37
C GLY A 255 -6.27 -16.07 0.41
N TRP A 256 -5.43 -15.98 -0.63
CA TRP A 256 -4.15 -16.68 -0.65
C TRP A 256 -3.24 -16.25 0.50
N VAL A 257 -3.15 -14.95 0.82
CA VAL A 257 -2.34 -14.50 1.97
C VAL A 257 -2.89 -15.05 3.29
N ALA A 258 -4.20 -14.98 3.51
CA ALA A 258 -4.82 -15.48 4.73
C ALA A 258 -4.60 -17.00 4.90
N ASP A 259 -4.67 -17.77 3.82
CA ASP A 259 -4.51 -19.22 3.85
C ASP A 259 -3.03 -19.65 3.92
N ALA A 260 -2.16 -19.04 3.12
CA ALA A 260 -0.77 -19.47 2.98
C ALA A 260 0.14 -18.97 4.11
N LEU A 261 -0.23 -17.85 4.77
CA LEU A 261 0.55 -17.20 5.83
C LEU A 261 -0.19 -17.10 7.16
N GLY A 262 -1.48 -17.44 7.20
CA GLY A 262 -2.29 -17.38 8.41
C GLY A 262 -2.38 -18.68 9.19
N THR A 263 -2.94 -18.57 10.39
CA THR A 263 -3.25 -19.67 11.31
C THR A 263 -4.72 -19.58 11.73
N GLY A 264 -5.63 -19.89 10.80
CA GLY A 264 -7.07 -19.91 11.06
C GLY A 264 -7.76 -18.53 11.02
N GLY A 265 -7.21 -17.58 10.26
CA GLY A 265 -7.86 -16.31 9.98
C GLY A 265 -8.87 -16.43 8.83
N GLY A 266 -8.96 -15.40 7.98
CA GLY A 266 -9.81 -15.41 6.80
C GLY A 266 -9.76 -14.09 6.04
N SER A 267 -10.37 -14.06 4.85
CA SER A 267 -10.44 -12.88 4.00
C SER A 267 -11.87 -12.47 3.68
N LYS A 268 -12.09 -11.20 3.39
CA LYS A 268 -13.40 -10.68 3.00
C LYS A 268 -13.21 -9.54 1.99
N VAL A 269 -14.02 -9.50 0.94
CA VAL A 269 -14.06 -8.39 -0.02
C VAL A 269 -15.51 -7.96 -0.21
N TYR A 270 -15.77 -6.65 -0.12
CA TYR A 270 -17.12 -6.09 -0.23
C TYR A 270 -17.06 -4.64 -0.72
N ALA A 271 -18.12 -4.23 -1.41
CA ALA A 271 -18.30 -2.85 -1.83
C ALA A 271 -19.03 -2.05 -0.75
N LEU A 272 -18.67 -0.78 -0.65
CA LEU A 272 -19.39 0.25 0.09
C LEU A 272 -19.86 1.30 -0.91
N SER A 273 -21.07 1.82 -0.69
CA SER A 273 -21.66 2.86 -1.52
C SER A 273 -21.97 4.04 -0.61
N PRO A 274 -21.71 5.29 -1.04
CA PRO A 274 -22.13 6.46 -0.28
C PRO A 274 -23.62 6.39 0.03
N GLN A 275 -24.00 6.83 1.23
CA GLN A 275 -25.41 6.98 1.61
C GLN A 275 -26.09 8.11 0.85
#